data_AF-I3RJM5-F1
#
_entry.id   AF-I3RJM5-F1
#
_cell.length_a   1.000
_cell.length_b   1.000
_cell.length_c   1.000
_cell.angle_alpha   90.00
_cell.angle_beta   90.00
_cell.angle_gamma   90.00
#
_symmetry.space_group_name_H-M   'P 1'
#
loop_
_entity.id
_entity.type
_entity.pdbx_description
1 polymer ?
#
loop_
_entity_poly.entity_id
_entity_poly.type
_entity_poly.pdbx_seq_one_letter_code
_entity_poly.pdbx_strand_id
1 'polypeptide(L)'
;DRDPLVIGRVVGDVLDPFVRTTNLRVSYDARTVANGCELRPSMVAHQPRVQVGGPDMRTFYTLVMVDPDAPSPSDPNLREYLHWLVTDIPGTTGASFGQEVTPYEPPRPTMGIHRFVLVLFQQLGRQTVYAPGWRQNFNTGDFAELYHLGP
;
A
#
# COMPACT_ATOMS: atom_id res chain seq x y z
N ASP A 1 7.34 -15.86 -18.05
CA ASP A 1 7.81 -14.64 -17.38
C ASP A 1 7.69 -14.75 -15.87
N ARG A 2 8.65 -14.21 -15.12
CA ARG A 2 8.65 -14.23 -13.64
C ARG A 2 7.90 -13.00 -13.11
N ASP A 3 7.06 -13.18 -12.11
CA ASP A 3 6.24 -12.10 -11.53
C ASP A 3 7.12 -11.00 -10.90
N PRO A 4 7.00 -9.72 -11.30
CA PRO A 4 7.79 -8.62 -10.74
C PRO A 4 7.69 -8.48 -9.21
N LEU A 5 6.55 -8.82 -8.60
CA LEU A 5 6.38 -8.74 -7.14
C LEU A 5 7.19 -9.80 -6.40
N VAL A 6 7.40 -10.97 -7.03
CA VAL A 6 8.27 -12.04 -6.50
C VAL A 6 9.74 -11.67 -6.72
N ILE A 7 10.09 -11.13 -7.89
CA ILE A 7 11.47 -10.68 -8.17
C ILE A 7 11.89 -9.58 -7.18
N GLY A 8 11.01 -8.61 -6.92
CA GLY A 8 11.22 -7.53 -5.96
C GLY A 8 11.05 -7.93 -4.49
N ARG A 9 10.80 -9.23 -4.22
CA ARG A 9 10.53 -9.81 -2.88
C ARG A 9 9.39 -9.15 -2.11
N VAL A 10 8.50 -8.42 -2.78
CA VAL A 10 7.29 -7.89 -2.15
C VAL A 10 6.39 -9.04 -1.72
N VAL A 11 6.17 -9.99 -2.62
CA VAL A 11 5.66 -11.31 -2.24
C VAL A 11 6.81 -12.06 -1.57
N GLY A 12 6.61 -12.44 -0.30
CA GLY A 12 7.64 -12.98 0.58
C GLY A 12 7.96 -12.04 1.74
N ASP A 13 8.39 -10.80 1.49
CA ASP A 13 8.75 -9.87 2.56
C ASP A 13 7.54 -9.15 3.18
N VAL A 14 6.50 -8.88 2.38
CA VAL A 14 5.34 -8.05 2.79
C VAL A 14 4.03 -8.81 2.66
N LEU A 15 3.87 -9.57 1.57
CA LEU A 15 2.64 -10.27 1.24
C LEU A 15 2.88 -11.76 1.00
N ASP A 16 1.88 -12.57 1.34
CA ASP A 16 1.80 -13.93 0.84
C ASP A 16 1.48 -13.96 -0.66
N PRO A 17 1.75 -15.08 -1.36
CA PRO A 17 1.34 -15.25 -2.75
C PRO A 17 -0.19 -15.11 -2.91
N PHE A 18 -0.61 -14.27 -3.85
CA PHE A 18 -2.02 -13.97 -4.08
C PHE A 18 -2.37 -13.93 -5.57
N VAL A 19 -3.67 -13.98 -5.88
CA VAL A 19 -4.19 -13.80 -7.24
C VAL A 19 -4.76 -12.40 -7.36
N ARG A 20 -4.30 -11.64 -8.37
CA ARG A 20 -4.78 -10.28 -8.63
C ARG A 20 -6.24 -10.32 -9.11
N THR A 21 -7.16 -9.77 -8.33
CA THR A 21 -8.60 -9.72 -8.66
C THR A 21 -9.08 -8.32 -9.03
N THR A 22 -8.41 -7.28 -8.54
CA THR A 22 -8.83 -5.89 -8.69
C THR A 22 -7.70 -5.04 -9.27
N ASN A 23 -8.03 -4.18 -10.24
CA ASN A 23 -7.08 -3.24 -10.81
C ASN A 23 -6.82 -2.09 -9.82
N LEU A 24 -5.55 -1.86 -9.52
CA LEU A 24 -5.06 -0.70 -8.80
C LEU A 24 -4.19 0.13 -9.76
N ARG A 25 -4.53 1.41 -9.94
CA ARG A 25 -3.71 2.35 -10.71
C ARG A 25 -3.29 3.50 -9.81
N VAL A 26 -1.98 3.71 -9.73
CA VAL A 26 -1.36 4.77 -8.91
C VAL A 26 -0.56 5.68 -9.85
N SER A 27 -0.71 6.99 -9.68
CA SER A 27 0.04 7.98 -10.45
C SER A 27 0.46 9.16 -9.59
N TYR A 28 1.72 9.56 -9.72
CA TYR A 28 2.24 10.83 -9.21
C TYR A 28 2.31 11.81 -10.39
N ASP A 29 1.53 12.89 -10.32
CA ASP A 29 1.30 13.81 -11.43
C ASP A 29 0.93 13.06 -12.73
N ALA A 30 1.69 13.23 -13.80
CA ALA A 30 1.48 12.56 -15.08
C ALA A 30 2.10 11.16 -15.17
N ARG A 31 2.86 10.70 -14.15
CA ARG A 31 3.60 9.44 -14.19
C ARG A 31 2.82 8.33 -13.49
N THR A 32 2.40 7.31 -14.25
CA THR A 32 1.83 6.08 -13.69
C THR A 32 2.93 5.21 -13.09
N VAL A 33 2.71 4.67 -11.90
CA VAL A 33 3.62 3.77 -11.19
C VAL A 33 3.55 2.39 -11.82
N ALA A 34 4.72 1.78 -12.04
CA ALA A 34 4.86 0.39 -12.43
C ALA A 34 5.77 -0.34 -11.42
N ASN A 35 5.61 -1.65 -11.28
CA ASN A 35 6.42 -2.43 -10.34
C ASN A 35 7.92 -2.25 -10.63
N GLY A 36 8.68 -1.91 -9.60
CA GLY A 36 10.13 -1.67 -9.68
C GLY A 36 10.54 -0.34 -10.30
N CYS A 37 9.62 0.57 -10.62
CA CYS A 37 10.01 1.87 -11.15
C CYS A 37 10.65 2.76 -10.07
N GLU A 38 11.76 3.43 -10.39
CA GLU A 38 12.41 4.37 -9.48
C GLU A 38 11.74 5.75 -9.53
N LEU A 39 11.45 6.30 -8.36
CA LEU A 39 10.89 7.63 -8.15
C LEU A 39 11.78 8.39 -7.16
N ARG A 40 12.06 9.66 -7.47
CA ARG A 40 12.81 10.54 -6.57
C ARG A 40 11.90 11.00 -5.42
N PRO A 41 12.43 11.22 -4.21
CA PRO A 41 11.65 11.76 -3.08
C PRO A 41 10.84 13.01 -3.42
N SER A 42 11.38 13.91 -4.27
CA SER A 42 10.68 15.12 -4.72
C SER A 42 9.43 14.84 -5.55
N MET A 43 9.38 13.72 -6.27
CA MET A 43 8.21 13.33 -7.09
C MET A 43 7.08 12.75 -6.24
N VAL A 44 7.39 12.30 -5.03
CA VAL A 44 6.45 11.64 -4.10
C VAL A 44 6.21 12.48 -2.85
N ALA A 45 6.50 13.78 -2.92
CA ALA A 45 6.31 14.73 -1.82
C ALA A 45 4.83 14.92 -1.45
N HIS A 46 3.92 14.68 -2.40
CA HIS A 46 2.48 14.71 -2.21
C HIS A 46 1.89 13.32 -2.48
N GLN A 47 0.73 13.02 -1.87
CA GLN A 47 0.06 11.75 -2.06
C GLN A 47 -0.27 11.49 -3.55
N PRO A 48 -0.18 10.25 -4.03
CA PRO A 48 -0.50 9.94 -5.41
C PRO A 48 -2.01 9.99 -5.66
N ARG A 49 -2.39 10.17 -6.92
CA ARG A 49 -3.75 9.84 -7.36
C ARG A 49 -3.87 8.32 -7.44
N VAL A 50 -4.87 7.78 -6.75
CA VAL A 50 -5.18 6.35 -6.75
C VAL A 50 -6.54 6.13 -7.39
N GLN A 51 -6.62 5.19 -8.33
CA GLN A 51 -7.85 4.69 -8.92
C GLN A 51 -7.99 3.20 -8.60
N VAL A 52 -9.17 2.83 -8.12
CA VAL A 52 -9.50 1.47 -7.71
C VAL A 52 -10.58 0.92 -8.64
N GLY A 53 -10.36 -0.29 -9.15
CA GLY A 53 -11.36 -1.05 -9.88
C GLY A 53 -12.44 -1.61 -8.97
N GLY A 54 -12.99 -2.76 -9.34
CA GLY A 54 -14.04 -3.44 -8.59
C GLY A 54 -15.35 -3.52 -9.36
N PRO A 55 -16.27 -4.40 -8.93
CA PRO A 55 -17.50 -4.68 -9.68
C PRO A 55 -18.53 -3.56 -9.58
N ASP A 56 -18.56 -2.85 -8.45
CA ASP A 56 -19.53 -1.79 -8.14
C ASP A 56 -19.05 -0.88 -6.99
N MET A 57 -19.87 0.11 -6.65
CA MET A 57 -19.65 1.03 -5.52
C MET A 57 -20.16 0.48 -4.18
N ARG A 58 -20.62 -0.78 -4.12
CA ARG A 58 -21.06 -1.46 -2.89
C ARG A 58 -19.94 -2.27 -2.26
N THR A 59 -18.92 -2.58 -3.05
CA THR A 59 -17.66 -3.19 -2.62
C THR A 59 -16.72 -2.10 -2.10
N PHE A 60 -16.10 -2.32 -0.95
CA PHE A 60 -15.19 -1.36 -0.32
C PHE A 60 -13.78 -1.93 -0.27
N TYR A 61 -12.79 -1.05 -0.32
CA TYR A 61 -11.38 -1.42 -0.33
C TYR A 61 -10.57 -0.60 0.69
N THR A 62 -9.51 -1.22 1.20
CA THR A 62 -8.48 -0.56 1.99
C THR A 62 -7.18 -0.49 1.19
N LEU A 63 -6.59 0.69 1.10
CA LEU A 63 -5.27 0.93 0.54
C LEU A 63 -4.25 1.11 1.66
N VAL A 64 -3.17 0.33 1.61
CA VAL A 64 -2.03 0.39 2.52
C VAL A 64 -0.79 0.81 1.72
N MET A 65 0.00 1.75 2.23
CA MET A 65 1.33 2.07 1.70
C MET A 65 2.39 1.88 2.79
N VAL A 66 3.37 1.03 2.52
CA VAL A 66 4.41 0.65 3.48
C VAL A 66 5.82 0.68 2.90
N ASP A 67 6.80 0.88 3.77
CA ASP A 67 8.22 0.72 3.52
C ASP A 67 8.77 -0.47 4.34
N PRO A 68 9.05 -1.63 3.71
CA PRO A 68 9.61 -2.80 4.40
C PRO A 68 11.12 -2.70 4.63
N ASP A 69 11.76 -1.63 4.14
CA ASP A 69 13.20 -1.44 4.17
C ASP A 69 13.62 -0.37 5.20
N ALA A 70 12.71 0.12 6.05
CA ALA A 70 13.02 1.13 7.06
C ALA A 70 13.85 0.59 8.26
N PRO A 71 14.86 1.32 8.76
CA PRO A 71 15.40 2.59 8.25
C PRO A 71 16.41 2.43 7.10
N SER A 72 16.90 1.20 6.85
CA SER A 72 17.72 0.88 5.68
C SER A 72 17.48 -0.57 5.24
N PRO A 73 17.59 -0.89 3.93
CA PRO A 73 17.39 -2.26 3.45
C PRO A 73 18.37 -3.29 4.04
N SER A 74 19.54 -2.85 4.49
CA SER A 74 20.57 -3.69 5.11
C SER A 74 20.34 -3.99 6.59
N ASP A 75 19.59 -3.14 7.29
CA ASP A 75 19.19 -3.31 8.70
C ASP A 75 17.77 -2.75 8.88
N PRO A 76 16.74 -3.48 8.42
CA PRO A 76 15.38 -2.99 8.37
C PRO A 76 14.64 -3.22 9.70
N ASN A 77 15.20 -2.76 10.82
CA ASN A 77 14.67 -3.02 12.17
C ASN A 77 13.37 -2.26 12.51
N LEU A 78 12.96 -1.29 11.67
CA LEU A 78 11.67 -0.58 11.80
C LEU A 78 10.63 -1.09 10.80
N ARG A 79 10.92 -2.15 10.05
CA ARG A 79 9.99 -2.71 9.06
C ARG A 79 8.71 -3.22 9.72
N GLU A 80 7.55 -3.08 9.09
CA GLU A 80 7.26 -2.14 8.00
C GLU A 80 6.98 -0.74 8.57
N TYR A 81 7.34 0.32 7.85
CA TYR A 81 6.90 1.68 8.19
C TYR A 81 5.65 2.05 7.39
N LEU A 82 4.53 2.28 8.06
CA LEU A 82 3.26 2.67 7.45
C LEU A 82 3.29 4.14 7.02
N HIS A 83 3.28 4.36 5.70
CA HIS A 83 3.24 5.70 5.10
C HIS A 83 1.83 6.23 4.91
N TRP A 84 0.86 5.37 4.55
CA TRP A 84 -0.49 5.81 4.23
C TRP A 84 -1.50 4.68 4.44
N LEU A 85 -2.67 5.00 5.00
CA LEU A 85 -3.78 4.07 5.16
C LEU A 85 -5.10 4.77 4.86
N VAL A 86 -5.79 4.28 3.82
CA VAL A 86 -7.11 4.76 3.42
C VAL A 86 -8.06 3.58 3.40
N THR A 87 -9.14 3.67 4.14
CA THR A 87 -10.16 2.63 4.28
C THR A 87 -11.43 3.03 3.54
N ASP A 88 -12.40 2.13 3.44
CA ASP A 88 -13.74 2.41 2.94
C ASP A 88 -13.76 3.06 1.54
N ILE A 89 -12.78 2.76 0.69
CA ILE A 89 -12.74 3.25 -0.70
C ILE A 89 -13.80 2.50 -1.50
N PRO A 90 -14.84 3.16 -2.04
CA PRO A 90 -15.82 2.48 -2.88
C PRO A 90 -15.16 1.99 -4.17
N GLY A 91 -15.51 0.79 -4.62
CA GLY A 91 -15.05 0.26 -5.91
C GLY A 91 -15.40 1.20 -7.07
N THR A 92 -14.62 1.15 -8.14
CA THR A 92 -14.70 2.02 -9.34
C THR A 92 -14.33 3.49 -9.11
N THR A 93 -13.87 3.84 -7.90
CA THR A 93 -13.50 5.22 -7.52
C THR A 93 -12.00 5.37 -7.28
N GLY A 94 -11.59 6.00 -6.18
CA GLY A 94 -10.20 6.26 -5.81
C GLY A 94 -10.07 6.67 -4.36
N ALA A 95 -8.84 6.73 -3.86
CA ALA A 95 -8.55 6.99 -2.44
C ALA A 95 -9.17 8.28 -1.90
N SER A 96 -9.41 9.30 -2.75
CA SER A 96 -10.08 10.54 -2.36
C SER A 96 -11.55 10.38 -1.93
N PHE A 97 -12.17 9.22 -2.21
CA PHE A 97 -13.54 8.89 -1.81
C PHE A 97 -13.60 7.96 -0.58
N GLY A 98 -12.45 7.48 -0.10
CA GLY A 98 -12.34 6.69 1.11
C GLY A 98 -12.13 7.55 2.35
N GLN A 99 -11.92 6.89 3.48
CA GLN A 99 -11.57 7.50 4.75
C GLN A 99 -10.06 7.35 4.99
N GLU A 100 -9.34 8.47 4.96
CA GLU A 100 -7.94 8.51 5.37
C GLU A 100 -7.84 8.37 6.90
N VAL A 101 -7.30 7.25 7.36
CA VAL A 101 -7.17 6.94 8.81
C VAL A 101 -5.71 7.03 9.27
N THR A 102 -4.76 6.92 8.35
CA THR A 102 -3.36 7.30 8.58
C THR A 102 -2.91 8.21 7.45
N PRO A 103 -2.65 9.51 7.72
CA PRO A 103 -2.32 10.48 6.69
C PRO A 103 -1.07 10.12 5.89
N TYR A 104 -1.03 10.49 4.62
CA TYR A 104 0.14 10.28 3.77
C TYR A 104 1.38 10.96 4.35
N GLU A 105 2.41 10.18 4.63
CA GLU A 105 3.73 10.65 4.99
C GLU A 105 4.69 10.49 3.80
N PRO A 106 5.29 11.56 3.26
CA PRO A 106 6.10 11.47 2.05
C PRO A 106 7.36 10.61 2.28
N PRO A 107 7.68 9.69 1.36
CA PRO A 107 8.95 8.96 1.37
C PRO A 107 10.18 9.85 1.48
N ARG A 108 11.00 9.63 2.50
CA ARG A 108 12.27 10.34 2.74
C ARG A 108 13.37 9.37 3.19
N PRO A 109 13.70 8.35 2.39
CA PRO A 109 14.76 7.41 2.74
C PRO A 109 16.09 8.15 2.87
N THR A 110 16.84 7.87 3.94
CA THR A 110 18.13 8.52 4.21
C THR A 110 19.31 7.63 3.83
N MET A 111 19.12 6.30 3.75
CA MET A 111 20.17 5.33 3.48
C MET A 111 19.69 4.18 2.60
N GLY A 112 20.31 3.99 1.43
CA GLY A 112 19.98 2.91 0.51
C GLY A 112 18.74 3.19 -0.35
N ILE A 113 18.34 2.18 -1.12
CA ILE A 113 17.16 2.24 -2.02
C ILE A 113 16.04 1.45 -1.35
N HIS A 114 14.95 2.14 -1.02
CA HIS A 114 13.80 1.55 -0.35
C HIS A 114 12.71 1.18 -1.36
N ARG A 115 11.99 0.10 -1.07
CA ARG A 115 10.75 -0.28 -1.75
C ARG A 115 9.60 0.42 -1.05
N PHE A 116 8.73 1.07 -1.82
CA PHE A 116 7.46 1.57 -1.31
C PHE A 116 6.34 0.75 -1.94
N VAL A 117 5.67 -0.03 -1.11
CA VAL A 117 4.67 -1.01 -1.55
C VAL A 117 3.29 -0.42 -1.30
N LEU A 118 2.46 -0.38 -2.36
CA LEU A 118 1.04 -0.07 -2.23
C LEU A 118 0.24 -1.37 -2.40
N VAL A 119 -0.57 -1.69 -1.39
CA VAL A 119 -1.42 -2.89 -1.33
C VAL A 119 -2.87 -2.47 -1.27
N LEU A 120 -3.73 -3.17 -2.01
CA LEU A 120 -5.17 -2.95 -2.00
C LEU A 120 -5.87 -4.22 -1.54
N PHE A 121 -6.62 -4.11 -0.46
CA PHE A 121 -7.43 -5.19 0.10
C PHE A 121 -8.91 -4.93 -0.12
N GLN A 122 -9.69 -5.99 -0.36
CA GLN A 122 -11.16 -5.90 -0.38
C GLN A 122 -11.70 -6.09 1.04
N GLN A 123 -12.59 -5.21 1.47
CA GLN A 123 -13.24 -5.29 2.78
C GLN A 123 -14.50 -6.16 2.72
N LEU A 124 -14.82 -6.81 3.84
CA LEU A 124 -16.12 -7.50 4.03
C LEU A 124 -17.30 -6.53 4.19
N GLY A 125 -17.03 -5.29 4.61
CA GLY A 125 -18.03 -4.24 4.81
C GLY A 125 -17.39 -2.89 5.08
N ARG A 126 -18.21 -1.86 5.24
CA ARG A 126 -17.75 -0.49 5.56
C ARG A 126 -17.46 -0.35 7.06
N GLN A 127 -16.52 0.51 7.42
CA GLN A 127 -16.17 0.85 8.82
C GLN A 127 -15.71 -0.35 9.66
N THR A 128 -15.08 -1.33 9.03
CA THR A 128 -14.57 -2.54 9.69
C THR A 128 -13.06 -2.50 9.95
N VAL A 129 -12.36 -1.49 9.42
CA VAL A 129 -10.89 -1.37 9.45
C VAL A 129 -10.52 -0.08 10.18
N TYR A 130 -9.53 -0.15 11.06
CA TYR A 130 -9.10 0.99 11.88
C TYR A 130 -7.58 1.24 11.76
N ALA A 131 -7.16 2.45 12.08
CA ALA A 131 -5.75 2.80 12.09
C ALA A 131 -4.99 2.10 13.22
N PRO A 132 -3.73 1.70 13.00
CA PRO A 132 -2.84 1.29 14.08
C PRO A 132 -2.44 2.50 14.94
N GLY A 133 -1.93 2.23 16.14
CA GLY A 133 -1.47 3.28 17.06
C GLY A 133 -0.13 3.93 16.67
N TRP A 134 0.64 3.30 15.78
CA TRP A 134 1.98 3.71 15.38
C TRP A 134 2.29 3.27 13.94
N ARG A 135 3.31 3.88 13.32
CA ARG A 135 3.69 3.61 11.92
C ARG A 135 4.77 2.55 11.77
N GLN A 136 5.77 2.60 12.65
CA GLN A 136 6.91 1.68 12.65
C GLN A 136 6.51 0.29 13.12
N ASN A 137 7.21 -0.74 12.66
CA ASN A 137 6.88 -2.13 13.01
C ASN A 137 5.42 -2.51 12.71
N PHE A 138 4.85 -1.87 11.68
CA PHE A 138 3.62 -2.33 11.06
C PHE A 138 3.86 -3.69 10.39
N ASN A 139 2.83 -4.52 10.32
CA ASN A 139 2.87 -5.79 9.61
C ASN A 139 1.62 -5.89 8.74
N THR A 140 1.80 -5.82 7.42
CA THR A 140 0.68 -5.87 6.47
C THR A 140 -0.07 -7.21 6.55
N GLY A 141 0.62 -8.32 6.78
CA GLY A 141 0.02 -9.65 6.94
C GLY A 141 -0.87 -9.76 8.18
N ASP A 142 -0.33 -9.41 9.36
CA ASP A 142 -1.09 -9.44 10.62
C ASP A 142 -2.30 -8.48 10.56
N PHE A 143 -2.13 -7.33 9.91
CA PHE A 143 -3.21 -6.37 9.68
C PHE A 143 -4.33 -6.97 8.81
N ALA A 144 -3.97 -7.65 7.72
CA ALA A 144 -4.95 -8.30 6.85
C ALA A 144 -5.70 -9.43 7.56
N GLU A 145 -5.01 -10.22 8.38
CA GLU A 145 -5.61 -11.27 9.21
C GLU A 145 -6.58 -10.69 10.24
N LEU A 146 -6.14 -9.70 11.02
CA LEU A 146 -6.94 -9.06 12.07
C LEU A 146 -8.27 -8.51 11.54
N TYR A 147 -8.25 -7.90 10.36
CA TYR A 147 -9.41 -7.26 9.74
C TYR A 147 -10.14 -8.13 8.72
N HIS A 148 -9.78 -9.42 8.60
CA HIS A 148 -10.37 -10.37 7.66
C HIS A 148 -10.37 -9.85 6.21
N LEU A 149 -9.28 -9.23 5.80
CA LEU A 149 -9.10 -8.64 4.47
C LEU A 149 -8.75 -9.67 3.39
N GLY A 150 -8.53 -10.93 3.82
CA GLY A 150 -8.12 -12.03 2.96
C GLY A 150 -6.66 -11.91 2.50
N PRO A 151 -6.17 -12.93 1.77
CA PRO A 151 -4.94 -12.82 0.99
C PRO A 151 -5.11 -11.90 -0.23
#